data_AF-A0A8C2WGE7-F1
#
_entry.id   AF-A0A8C2WGE7-F1
#
_cell.length_a   1.000
_cell.length_b   1.000
_cell.length_c   1.000
_cell.angle_alpha   90.00
_cell.angle_beta   90.00
_cell.angle_gamma   90.00
#
_symmetry.space_group_name_H-M   'P 1'
#
loop_
_entity.id
_entity.type
_entity.pdbx_description
1 polymer ?
#
loop_
_entity_poly.entity_id
_entity_poly.type
_entity_poly.pdbx_seq_one_letter_code
_entity_poly.pdbx_strand_id
1 'polypeptide(L)' 'MECPHLNSNVSSPIDTFRLPNGTPFSWCCNACRSNKSPWICLTCLMVHCGR' A
#
# COMPACT_ATOMS: atom_id res chain seq x y z
N MET A 1 9.39 -18.16 4.48
CA MET A 1 9.75 -17.26 5.59
C MET A 1 8.78 -16.10 5.56
N GLU A 2 7.80 -16.09 6.45
CA GLU A 2 6.83 -15.00 6.55
C GLU A 2 7.33 -14.00 7.60
N CYS A 3 7.10 -12.70 7.37
CA CYS A 3 7.47 -11.71 8.36
C CYS A 3 6.48 -11.79 9.55
N PRO A 4 6.95 -11.74 10.81
CA PRO A 4 6.06 -11.78 11.98
C PRO A 4 4.99 -10.67 11.98
N HIS A 5 5.25 -9.58 11.26
CA HIS A 5 4.33 -8.46 11.10
C HIS A 5 3.12 -8.77 10.21
N LEU A 6 3.19 -9.80 9.36
CA LEU A 6 2.13 -10.15 8.42
C LEU A 6 0.85 -10.51 9.17
N ASN A 7 0.94 -11.44 10.13
CA ASN A 7 -0.22 -11.90 10.87
C ASN A 7 -0.86 -10.81 11.74
N SER A 8 -0.07 -9.84 12.21
CA SER A 8 -0.53 -8.72 13.04
C SER A 8 -1.22 -7.61 12.23
N ASN A 9 -0.77 -7.37 11.00
CA ASN A 9 -1.27 -6.26 10.17
C ASN A 9 -2.29 -6.72 9.11
N VAL A 10 -2.30 -8.00 8.76
CA VAL A 10 -3.14 -8.58 7.70
C VAL A 10 -4.09 -9.63 8.31
N SER A 11 -4.62 -9.38 9.51
CA SER A 11 -5.55 -10.30 10.18
C SER A 11 -6.97 -10.25 9.61
N SER A 12 -7.32 -9.16 8.92
CA SER A 12 -8.63 -8.96 8.30
C SER A 12 -8.54 -9.02 6.78
N PRO A 13 -9.59 -9.49 6.08
CA PRO A 13 -9.64 -9.38 4.63
C PRO A 13 -9.45 -7.92 4.23
N ILE A 14 -8.43 -7.66 3.42
CA ILE A 14 -8.21 -6.33 2.87
C ILE A 14 -9.43 -6.02 2.00
N ASP A 15 -10.18 -4.99 2.37
CA ASP A 15 -11.29 -4.49 1.56
C ASP A 15 -10.70 -3.95 0.24
N THR A 16 -10.76 -4.75 -0.81
CA THR A 16 -10.17 -4.44 -2.12
C THR A 16 -10.77 -3.18 -2.74
N PHE A 17 -11.97 -2.79 -2.32
CA PHE A 17 -12.60 -1.51 -2.69
C PHE A 17 -11.86 -0.27 -2.18
N ARG A 18 -11.06 -0.39 -1.11
CA ARG A 18 -10.23 0.71 -0.58
C ARG A 18 -8.88 0.79 -1.26
N LEU A 19 -8.52 -0.19 -2.09
CA LEU A 19 -7.27 -0.16 -2.81
C LEU A 19 -7.35 0.87 -3.95
N PRO A 20 -6.25 1.58 -4.23
CA PRO A 20 -6.23 2.52 -5.32
C PRO A 20 -6.39 1.78 -6.66
N ASN A 21 -7.25 2.34 -7.52
CA ASN A 21 -7.49 1.80 -8.85
C ASN A 21 -6.23 1.83 -9.72
N GLY A 22 -6.16 0.91 -10.69
CA GLY A 22 -5.06 0.82 -11.64
C GLY A 22 -3.92 -0.09 -11.17
N THR A 23 -2.82 -0.07 -11.92
CA THR A 23 -1.64 -0.87 -11.60
C THR A 23 -0.80 -0.22 -10.49
N PRO A 24 0.00 -0.98 -9.71
CA PRO A 24 0.89 -0.40 -8.71
C PRO A 24 1.80 0.70 -9.26
N PHE A 25 2.28 0.56 -10.51
CA PHE A 25 3.12 1.56 -11.17
C PHE A 25 2.41 2.88 -11.49
N SER A 26 1.08 2.88 -11.57
CA SER A 26 0.29 4.10 -11.78
C SER A 26 -0.11 4.82 -10.49
N TRP A 27 0.18 4.23 -9.33
CA TRP A 27 -0.16 4.85 -8.05
C TRP A 27 0.76 6.04 -7.75
N CYS A 28 0.18 7.08 -7.14
CA CYS A 28 0.91 8.27 -6.72
C CYS A 28 0.93 8.39 -5.20
N CYS A 29 2.07 8.81 -4.65
CA CYS A 29 2.21 9.14 -3.23
C CYS A 29 1.13 10.12 -2.78
N ASN A 30 0.47 9.84 -1.66
CA ASN A 30 -0.58 10.69 -1.12
C ASN A 30 -0.05 12.09 -0.72
N ALA A 31 1.22 12.20 -0.33
CA ALA A 31 1.81 13.46 0.12
C ALA A 31 2.37 14.32 -1.03
N CYS A 32 3.23 13.75 -1.88
CA CYS A 32 3.97 14.51 -2.90
C CYS A 32 3.52 14.25 -4.34
N ARG A 33 2.53 13.36 -4.55
CA ARG A 33 2.00 12.94 -5.86
C ARG A 33 3.02 12.29 -6.81
N SER A 34 4.22 11.97 -6.36
CA SER A 34 5.21 11.20 -7.14
C SER A 34 4.71 9.78 -7.40
N ASN A 35 4.89 9.29 -8.62
CA ASN A 35 4.69 7.89 -9.02
C ASN A 35 6.00 7.09 -9.06
N LYS A 36 7.11 7.67 -8.58
CA LYS A 36 8.39 6.97 -8.46
C LYS A 36 8.34 6.02 -7.25
N SER A 37 8.60 4.74 -7.50
CA SER A 37 8.67 3.68 -6.47
C SER A 37 7.48 3.69 -5.49
N PRO A 38 6.25 3.49 -5.97
CA PRO A 38 5.07 3.55 -5.11
C PRO A 38 4.97 2.32 -4.20
N TRP A 39 4.58 2.54 -2.95
CA TRP A 39 4.35 1.51 -1.93
C TRP A 39 3.01 1.73 -1.25
N ILE A 40 2.28 0.65 -0.97
CA ILE A 40 1.05 0.70 -0.17
C ILE A 40 1.34 0.31 1.27
N CYS A 41 0.79 1.07 2.22
CA CYS A 41 0.82 0.69 3.64
C CYS A 41 -0.26 -0.35 3.91
N LEU A 42 0.13 -1.53 4.40
CA LEU A 42 -0.84 -2.59 4.74
C LEU A 42 -1.72 -2.26 5.95
N THR A 43 -1.34 -1.27 6.76
CA THR A 43 -2.11 -0.84 7.94
C THR A 43 -3.16 0.23 7.60
N CYS A 44 -2.80 1.24 6.81
CA CYS A 44 -3.70 2.38 6.50
C CYS A 44 -4.18 2.44 5.05
N LEU A 45 -3.73 1.52 4.19
CA LEU A 45 -4.09 1.39 2.77
C LEU A 45 -3.78 2.63 1.91
N MET A 46 -2.92 3.53 2.40
CA MET A 46 -2.45 4.69 1.64
C MET A 46 -1.18 4.40 0.84
N VAL A 47 -1.02 5.11 -0.27
CA VAL A 47 0.17 5.04 -1.12
C VAL A 47 1.20 6.08 -0.68
N HIS A 48 2.45 5.65 -0.55
CA HIS A 48 3.62 6.46 -0.26
C HIS A 48 4.69 6.24 -1.33
N CYS A 49 5.51 7.24 -1.61
CA CYS A 49 6.72 7.03 -2.41
C CYS A 49 7.78 6.36 -1.54
N GLY A 50 8.58 5.49 -2.16
CA GLY A 50 9.80 4.95 -1.55
C GLY A 50 10.78 6.05 -1.17
N ARG A 51 11.68 5.72 -0.26
CA ARG A 51 12.78 6.61 0.13
C ARG A 51 13.79 6.77 -1.00
#